data_AF-L7W9Y5-F1
#
_entry.id   AF-L7W9Y5-F1
#
_cell.length_a   1.000
_cell.length_b   1.000
_cell.length_c   1.000
_cell.angle_alpha   90.00
_cell.angle_beta   90.00
_cell.angle_gamma   90.00
#
_symmetry.space_group_name_H-M   'P 1'
#
loop_
_entity.id
_entity.type
_entity.pdbx_description
1 polymer ?
#
loop_
_entity_poly.entity_id
_entity_poly.type
_entity_poly.pdbx_seq_one_letter_code
_entity_poly.pdbx_strand_id
1 'polypeptide(L)'
;MVVSDSSFAQDSQDNVRSQDSLQNNTSIPKRLFVTDLYLQRGIPTGDNFAGNGLEGGIGYGVRMQFYLPKNFYLGGSLTQDFMNVTNTAIAGEYSRATKFNAYLFAGYDYDLNDYWGLTGDIGYGYSQNKNRQNSSQGNGKFRDTGNVLRITTSAEYKLNSSTSFYISPSFEMVSYNIKTARELQNRFDNANYFNVAIGVRLSSRDYSSVPLNKTDNQELIELQNRNREELSIKEKRRLYFLKKREERRLRRERRRRNR
;
A
#
# COMPACT_ATOMS: atom_id res chain seq x y z
N MET A 1 -72.27 30.29 -8.11
CA MET A 1 -71.55 30.51 -6.83
C MET A 1 -71.24 29.11 -6.31
N VAL A 2 -70.01 28.59 -6.46
CA VAL A 2 -68.87 28.73 -5.50
C VAL A 2 -69.26 27.95 -4.22
N VAL A 3 -68.62 26.88 -3.72
CA VAL A 3 -67.22 26.39 -3.72
C VAL A 3 -67.27 24.98 -3.09
N SER A 4 -66.71 23.94 -3.72
CA SER A 4 -65.37 23.33 -3.52
C SER A 4 -65.28 22.28 -2.41
N ASP A 5 -64.91 21.06 -2.84
CA ASP A 5 -64.26 20.02 -2.05
C ASP A 5 -62.95 20.50 -1.41
N SER A 6 -62.64 19.94 -0.24
CA SER A 6 -61.27 19.56 0.11
C SER A 6 -61.31 18.47 1.18
N SER A 7 -61.33 17.21 0.72
CA SER A 7 -61.00 16.03 1.50
C SER A 7 -59.48 15.90 1.61
N PHE A 8 -59.04 15.48 2.80
CA PHE A 8 -57.65 15.23 3.17
C PHE A 8 -57.02 14.16 2.27
N ALA A 9 -55.93 14.51 1.58
CA ALA A 9 -55.01 13.58 0.95
C ALA A 9 -53.58 13.94 1.38
N GLN A 10 -53.21 13.52 2.59
CA GLN A 10 -51.87 13.69 3.13
C GLN A 10 -51.48 12.43 3.90
N ASP A 11 -51.37 11.29 3.21
CA ASP A 11 -50.86 10.06 3.82
C ASP A 11 -50.21 9.09 2.82
N SER A 12 -49.65 9.59 1.71
CA SER A 12 -49.12 8.71 0.66
C SER A 12 -47.79 9.13 0.03
N GLN A 13 -46.98 9.95 0.71
CA GLN A 13 -45.67 10.37 0.15
C GLN A 13 -44.43 10.02 1.00
N ASP A 14 -44.58 9.53 2.23
CA ASP A 14 -43.40 9.25 3.07
C ASP A 14 -42.83 7.82 2.95
N ASN A 15 -43.46 6.94 2.16
CA ASN A 15 -43.03 5.53 2.06
C ASN A 15 -42.11 5.19 0.87
N VAL A 16 -41.74 6.18 0.04
CA VAL A 16 -40.86 5.94 -1.14
C VAL A 16 -39.41 6.39 -0.91
N ARG A 17 -39.10 7.11 0.18
CA ARG A 17 -37.76 7.67 0.43
C ARG A 17 -36.83 6.83 1.31
N SER A 18 -37.29 5.70 1.84
CA SER A 18 -36.56 4.97 2.89
C SER A 18 -35.91 3.66 2.43
N GLN A 19 -36.08 3.24 1.16
CA GLN A 19 -35.52 1.98 0.66
C GLN A 19 -34.19 2.13 -0.11
N ASP A 20 -33.78 3.34 -0.49
CA ASP A 20 -32.49 3.56 -1.19
C ASP A 20 -31.28 3.72 -0.24
N SER A 21 -31.48 3.84 1.07
CA SER A 21 -30.39 4.01 2.05
C SER A 21 -29.81 2.71 2.60
N LEU A 22 -30.29 1.55 2.14
CA LEU A 22 -29.83 0.22 2.56
C LEU A 22 -29.28 -0.63 1.41
N GLN A 23 -28.92 -0.02 0.27
CA GLN A 23 -27.97 -0.66 -0.63
C GLN A 23 -26.61 -0.69 0.03
N ASN A 24 -26.30 -1.84 0.62
CA ASN A 24 -25.00 -2.26 1.12
C ASN A 24 -23.86 -1.60 0.34
N ASN A 25 -23.27 -0.55 0.94
CA ASN A 25 -22.02 0.09 0.55
C ASN A 25 -20.84 -0.86 0.82
N THR A 26 -20.93 -2.13 0.40
CA THR A 26 -19.79 -3.00 0.19
C THR A 26 -19.14 -2.55 -1.10
N SER A 27 -18.46 -1.39 -1.05
CA SER A 27 -17.56 -0.94 -2.10
C SER A 27 -16.49 -2.02 -2.25
N ILE A 28 -16.65 -2.87 -3.26
CA ILE A 28 -15.71 -3.93 -3.59
C ILE A 28 -14.36 -3.25 -3.82
N PRO A 29 -13.27 -3.72 -3.19
CA PRO A 29 -12.00 -3.01 -3.27
C PRO A 29 -11.53 -2.93 -4.73
N LYS A 30 -11.11 -1.72 -5.15
CA LYS A 30 -10.65 -1.46 -6.53
C LYS A 30 -9.40 -2.27 -6.89
N ARG A 31 -8.63 -2.69 -5.89
CA ARG A 31 -7.42 -3.53 -5.96
C ARG A 31 -7.67 -4.75 -5.10
N LEU A 32 -7.31 -5.95 -5.55
CA LEU A 32 -7.37 -7.14 -4.69
C LEU A 32 -6.02 -7.40 -4.05
N PHE A 33 -4.99 -7.36 -4.89
CA PHE A 33 -3.64 -7.72 -4.51
C PHE A 33 -2.66 -6.70 -5.07
N VAL A 34 -1.73 -6.27 -4.22
CA VAL A 34 -0.69 -5.34 -4.59
C VAL A 34 0.66 -5.88 -4.15
N THR A 35 1.67 -5.74 -5.00
CA THR A 35 3.06 -6.06 -4.68
C THR A 35 3.93 -4.84 -4.96
N ASP A 36 4.69 -4.42 -3.96
CA ASP A 36 5.64 -3.35 -4.09
C ASP A 36 7.07 -3.92 -4.07
N LEU A 37 7.88 -3.45 -5.01
CA LEU A 37 9.32 -3.71 -5.08
C LEU A 37 10.03 -2.38 -5.03
N TYR A 38 10.98 -2.22 -4.12
CA TYR A 38 11.62 -0.93 -3.89
C TYR A 38 13.06 -1.04 -3.43
N LEU A 39 13.76 0.06 -3.69
CA LEU A 39 14.99 0.42 -3.02
C LEU A 39 14.65 1.43 -1.94
N GLN A 40 15.36 1.38 -0.82
CA GLN A 40 15.21 2.35 0.25
C GLN A 40 16.56 2.86 0.73
N ARG A 41 16.56 4.10 1.20
CA ARG A 41 17.66 4.68 1.95
C ARG A 41 17.23 4.86 3.40
N GLY A 42 17.87 4.15 4.29
CA GLY A 42 17.71 4.27 5.73
C GLY A 42 18.72 5.24 6.34
N ILE A 43 18.21 6.13 7.16
CA ILE A 43 18.97 7.12 7.91
C ILE A 43 18.74 6.77 9.38
N PRO A 44 19.76 6.22 10.08
CA PRO A 44 19.70 6.04 11.52
C PRO A 44 19.48 7.39 12.21
N THR A 45 18.59 7.45 13.21
CA THR A 45 18.24 8.70 13.91
C THR A 45 18.07 8.50 15.42
N GLY A 46 18.00 9.63 16.12
CA GLY A 46 17.80 9.69 17.57
C GLY A 46 19.10 9.50 18.35
N ASP A 47 19.02 9.81 19.64
CA ASP A 47 20.16 9.67 20.55
C ASP A 47 20.24 8.24 21.10
N ASN A 48 20.71 7.32 20.24
CA ASN A 48 20.86 5.89 20.55
C ASN A 48 22.08 5.31 19.80
N PHE A 49 22.38 4.02 19.98
CA PHE A 49 23.53 3.40 19.33
C PHE A 49 23.46 3.45 17.79
N ALA A 50 22.26 3.40 17.22
CA ALA A 50 22.08 3.43 15.77
C ALA A 50 22.29 4.84 15.21
N GLY A 51 21.61 5.85 15.77
CA GLY A 51 21.72 7.24 15.30
C GLY A 51 23.13 7.84 15.48
N ASN A 52 23.85 7.43 16.51
CA ASN A 52 25.18 7.97 16.82
C ASN A 52 26.34 7.09 16.32
N GLY A 53 26.07 5.86 15.87
CA GLY A 53 27.10 4.87 15.59
C GLY A 53 27.00 4.19 14.23
N LEU A 54 25.86 4.33 13.53
CA LEU A 54 25.64 3.77 12.21
C LEU A 54 25.48 4.88 11.16
N GLU A 55 25.95 4.61 9.95
CA GLU A 55 25.75 5.48 8.80
C GLU A 55 25.38 4.66 7.56
N GLY A 56 24.64 5.31 6.66
CA GLY A 56 24.44 4.84 5.30
C GLY A 56 23.66 3.54 5.22
N GLY A 57 22.34 3.62 5.40
CA GLY A 57 21.44 2.52 5.08
C GLY A 57 21.05 2.55 3.61
N ILE A 58 21.54 1.62 2.80
CA ILE A 58 20.93 1.32 1.50
C ILE A 58 20.31 -0.06 1.61
N GLY A 59 19.09 -0.21 1.13
CA GLY A 59 18.37 -1.45 1.21
C GLY A 59 17.38 -1.66 0.10
N TYR A 60 16.74 -2.80 0.15
CA TYR A 60 15.64 -3.16 -0.72
C TYR A 60 14.56 -3.88 0.08
N GLY A 61 13.36 -3.91 -0.48
CA GLY A 61 12.26 -4.60 0.15
C GLY A 61 11.19 -5.04 -0.82
N VAL A 62 10.36 -5.94 -0.31
CA VAL A 62 9.12 -6.36 -0.93
C VAL A 62 7.98 -6.16 0.05
N ARG A 63 6.84 -5.66 -0.46
CA ARG A 63 5.58 -5.59 0.30
C ARG A 63 4.50 -6.27 -0.49
N MET A 64 3.66 -7.04 0.19
CA MET A 64 2.48 -7.67 -0.39
C MET A 64 1.27 -7.20 0.39
N GLN A 65 0.25 -6.72 -0.31
CA GLN A 65 -0.96 -6.14 0.28
C GLN A 65 -2.18 -6.86 -0.26
N PHE A 66 -3.10 -7.18 0.64
CA PHE A 66 -4.41 -7.70 0.36
C PHE A 66 -5.46 -6.68 0.83
N TYR A 67 -6.34 -6.30 -0.08
CA TYR A 67 -7.33 -5.25 0.19
C TYR A 67 -8.63 -5.83 0.73
N LEU A 68 -9.08 -5.20 1.81
CA LEU A 68 -10.38 -5.39 2.44
C LEU A 68 -11.37 -4.35 1.88
N PRO A 69 -12.68 -4.52 2.14
CA PRO A 69 -13.69 -3.52 1.80
C PRO A 69 -13.32 -2.13 2.35
N LYS A 70 -13.82 -1.08 1.68
CA LYS A 70 -13.58 0.33 2.05
C LYS A 70 -12.11 0.77 1.99
N ASN A 71 -11.32 0.19 1.09
CA ASN A 71 -9.92 0.55 0.84
C ASN A 71 -8.96 0.34 2.03
N PHE A 72 -9.38 -0.42 3.04
CA PHE A 72 -8.43 -0.93 4.02
C PHE A 72 -7.59 -2.03 3.37
N TYR A 73 -6.35 -2.19 3.84
CA TYR A 73 -5.52 -3.31 3.42
C TYR A 73 -4.75 -3.88 4.60
N LEU A 74 -4.45 -5.17 4.49
CA LEU A 74 -3.53 -5.89 5.34
C LEU A 74 -2.39 -6.42 4.49
N GLY A 75 -1.19 -6.50 5.03
CA GLY A 75 -0.05 -6.95 4.24
C GLY A 75 1.12 -7.43 5.07
N GLY A 76 2.10 -7.98 4.36
CA GLY A 76 3.37 -8.41 4.91
C GLY A 76 4.52 -7.75 4.14
N SER A 77 5.61 -7.47 4.83
CA SER A 77 6.82 -6.92 4.23
C SER A 77 8.07 -7.63 4.69
N LEU A 78 9.02 -7.75 3.77
CA LEU A 78 10.40 -8.14 4.03
C LEU A 78 11.31 -7.02 3.55
N THR A 79 12.27 -6.62 4.38
CA THR A 79 13.26 -5.60 4.02
C THR A 79 14.65 -6.03 4.45
N GLN A 80 15.65 -5.56 3.71
CA GLN A 80 17.05 -5.76 4.04
C GLN A 80 17.82 -4.46 3.79
N ASP A 81 18.46 -3.94 4.84
CA ASP A 81 19.30 -2.76 4.80
C ASP A 81 20.75 -3.11 5.13
N PHE A 82 21.68 -2.48 4.43
CA PHE A 82 23.11 -2.57 4.67
C PHE A 82 23.58 -1.24 5.23
N MET A 83 24.23 -1.28 6.40
CA MET A 83 24.72 -0.12 7.12
C MET A 83 26.19 -0.32 7.51
N ASN A 84 26.92 0.79 7.56
CA ASN A 84 28.28 0.81 8.07
C ASN A 84 28.30 1.36 9.50
N VAL A 85 29.30 0.94 10.27
CA VAL A 85 29.56 1.48 11.60
C VAL A 85 30.57 2.60 11.48
N THR A 86 30.23 3.79 11.97
CA THR A 86 31.12 4.96 12.00
C THR A 86 31.85 5.09 13.31
N ASN A 87 31.23 4.66 14.41
CA ASN A 87 31.82 4.76 15.74
C ASN A 87 31.65 3.46 16.53
N THR A 88 32.72 2.67 16.60
CA THR A 88 32.74 1.38 17.31
C THR A 88 32.63 1.53 18.82
N ALA A 89 33.07 2.67 19.38
CA ALA A 89 32.93 2.95 20.81
C ALA A 89 31.46 3.16 21.23
N ILE A 90 30.58 3.50 20.28
CA ILE A 90 29.16 3.74 20.53
C ILE A 90 28.32 2.55 20.06
N ALA A 91 28.55 2.06 18.85
CA ALA A 91 27.76 1.01 18.24
C ALA A 91 28.15 -0.38 18.74
N GLY A 92 29.39 -0.55 19.20
CA GLY A 92 30.05 -1.82 19.49
C GLY A 92 31.15 -2.15 18.48
N GLU A 93 32.01 -3.11 18.84
CA GLU A 93 33.15 -3.52 18.03
C GLU A 93 32.71 -4.35 16.82
N TYR A 94 32.14 -3.72 15.80
CA TYR A 94 31.88 -4.28 14.48
C TYR A 94 32.00 -3.21 13.40
N SER A 95 32.10 -3.63 12.14
CA SER A 95 32.34 -2.72 11.01
C SER A 95 31.12 -2.55 10.11
N ARG A 96 30.26 -3.57 10.06
CA ARG A 96 29.07 -3.61 9.19
C ARG A 96 27.90 -4.23 9.91
N ALA A 97 26.72 -3.65 9.67
CA ALA A 97 25.44 -4.18 10.11
C ALA A 97 24.55 -4.46 8.91
N THR A 98 23.90 -5.62 8.88
CA THR A 98 22.83 -5.91 7.93
C THR A 98 21.54 -6.07 8.71
N LYS A 99 20.61 -5.12 8.57
CA LYS A 99 19.30 -5.16 9.19
C LYS A 99 18.34 -5.91 8.30
N PHE A 100 17.57 -6.81 8.88
CA PHE A 100 16.49 -7.53 8.23
C PHE A 100 15.22 -7.33 9.04
N ASN A 101 14.15 -6.86 8.40
CA ASN A 101 12.84 -6.78 9.03
C ASN A 101 11.83 -7.67 8.31
N ALA A 102 10.98 -8.32 9.09
CA ALA A 102 9.81 -9.06 8.61
C ALA A 102 8.61 -8.65 9.45
N TYR A 103 7.64 -7.97 8.85
CA TYR A 103 6.52 -7.39 9.61
C TYR A 103 5.19 -7.48 8.86
N LEU A 104 4.12 -7.51 9.64
CA LEU A 104 2.75 -7.36 9.14
C LEU A 104 2.34 -5.91 9.29
N PHE A 105 1.47 -5.43 8.40
CA PHE A 105 0.98 -4.06 8.45
C PHE A 105 -0.49 -3.98 8.06
N ALA A 106 -1.14 -2.93 8.57
CA ALA A 106 -2.50 -2.56 8.24
C ALA A 106 -2.55 -1.09 7.86
N GLY A 107 -3.34 -0.75 6.85
CA GLY A 107 -3.41 0.60 6.36
C GLY A 107 -4.65 0.93 5.56
N TYR A 108 -4.63 2.14 5.01
CA TYR A 108 -5.70 2.71 4.23
C TYR A 108 -5.17 3.29 2.92
N ASP A 109 -5.88 3.04 1.82
CA ASP A 109 -5.59 3.56 0.49
C ASP A 109 -6.60 4.65 0.11
N TYR A 110 -6.08 5.85 -0.12
CA TYR A 110 -6.84 7.03 -0.50
C TYR A 110 -6.52 7.43 -1.94
N ASP A 111 -7.49 7.25 -2.82
CA ASP A 111 -7.42 7.75 -4.19
C ASP A 111 -7.63 9.27 -4.20
N LEU A 112 -6.55 10.05 -4.37
CA LEU A 112 -6.66 11.50 -4.52
C LEU A 112 -7.31 11.88 -5.86
N ASN A 113 -6.92 11.17 -6.93
CA ASN A 113 -7.52 11.28 -8.27
C ASN A 113 -7.17 10.04 -9.11
N ASP A 114 -7.47 10.09 -10.41
CA ASP A 114 -7.24 8.97 -11.33
C ASP A 114 -5.75 8.62 -11.52
N TYR A 115 -4.84 9.58 -11.26
CA TYR A 115 -3.40 9.43 -11.43
C TYR A 115 -2.65 9.25 -10.12
N TRP A 116 -3.13 9.86 -9.03
CA TRP A 116 -2.44 9.89 -7.75
C TRP A 116 -3.21 9.11 -6.68
N GLY A 117 -2.48 8.28 -5.94
CA GLY A 117 -2.96 7.60 -4.75
C GLY A 117 -2.04 7.91 -3.57
N LEU A 118 -2.63 7.98 -2.37
CA LEU A 118 -1.91 8.13 -1.11
C LEU A 118 -2.22 6.93 -0.23
N THR A 119 -1.23 6.35 0.42
CA THR A 119 -1.47 5.31 1.41
C THR A 119 -0.81 5.67 2.74
N GLY A 120 -1.41 5.18 3.82
CA GLY A 120 -0.85 5.24 5.16
C GLY A 120 -1.05 3.92 5.87
N ASP A 121 0.01 3.40 6.50
CA ASP A 121 -0.04 2.17 7.27
C ASP A 121 0.86 2.18 8.49
N ILE A 122 0.50 1.30 9.42
CA ILE A 122 1.28 0.96 10.60
C ILE A 122 1.60 -0.53 10.54
N GLY A 123 2.85 -0.88 10.84
CA GLY A 123 3.34 -2.25 10.80
C GLY A 123 4.08 -2.62 12.06
N TYR A 124 3.94 -3.88 12.48
CA TYR A 124 4.65 -4.45 13.60
C TYR A 124 5.19 -5.83 13.26
N GLY A 125 6.40 -6.14 13.74
CA GLY A 125 6.97 -7.46 13.53
C GLY A 125 8.39 -7.61 14.01
N TYR A 126 9.12 -8.47 13.34
CA TYR A 126 10.46 -8.91 13.70
C TYR A 126 11.55 -8.06 13.05
N SER A 127 12.61 -7.80 13.81
CA SER A 127 13.84 -7.17 13.35
C SER A 127 15.06 -7.99 13.77
N GLN A 128 16.07 -8.03 12.91
CA GLN A 128 17.36 -8.64 13.19
C GLN A 128 18.49 -7.81 12.59
N ASN A 129 19.51 -7.51 13.38
CA ASN A 129 20.79 -7.02 12.90
C ASN A 129 21.81 -8.15 12.87
N LYS A 130 22.41 -8.39 11.71
CA LYS A 130 23.59 -9.25 11.55
C LYS A 130 24.82 -8.36 11.55
N ASN A 131 25.59 -8.40 12.62
CA ASN A 131 26.78 -7.58 12.79
C ASN A 131 28.03 -8.37 12.44
N ARG A 132 28.98 -7.73 11.75
CA ARG A 132 30.23 -8.34 11.29
C ARG A 132 31.44 -7.52 11.70
N GLN A 133 32.35 -8.17 12.41
CA GLN A 133 33.65 -7.63 12.75
C GLN A 133 34.60 -7.74 11.56
N ASN A 134 35.53 -6.79 11.45
CA ASN A 134 36.63 -6.90 10.51
C ASN A 134 37.78 -7.75 11.08
N SER A 135 38.86 -7.91 10.32
CA SER A 135 39.99 -8.74 10.74
C SER A 135 40.77 -8.18 11.93
N SER A 136 40.86 -6.86 12.08
CA SER A 136 41.44 -6.22 13.27
C SER A 136 40.59 -6.39 14.53
N GLN A 137 39.29 -6.70 14.37
CA GLN A 137 38.32 -6.88 15.45
C GLN A 137 38.05 -8.37 15.78
N GLY A 138 38.81 -9.30 15.20
CA GLY A 138 38.69 -10.73 15.51
C GLY A 138 37.70 -11.52 14.62
N ASN A 139 37.21 -10.94 13.52
CA ASN A 139 36.36 -11.61 12.52
C ASN A 139 35.06 -12.26 13.04
N GLY A 140 34.59 -11.88 14.23
CA GLY A 140 33.34 -12.38 14.80
C GLY A 140 32.09 -11.96 14.03
N LYS A 141 31.02 -12.73 14.23
CA LYS A 141 29.69 -12.48 13.70
C LYS A 141 28.67 -12.74 14.79
N PHE A 142 27.77 -11.79 15.01
CA PHE A 142 26.70 -11.93 15.99
C PHE A 142 25.39 -11.38 15.45
N ARG A 143 24.30 -11.70 16.15
CA ARG A 143 22.95 -11.33 15.76
C ARG A 143 22.22 -10.73 16.94
N ASP A 144 21.68 -9.55 16.71
CA ASP A 144 20.79 -8.88 17.64
C ASP A 144 19.37 -8.97 17.08
N THR A 145 18.42 -9.37 17.91
CA THR A 145 17.03 -9.55 17.52
C THR A 145 16.15 -8.61 18.29
N GLY A 146 15.01 -8.26 17.70
CA GLY A 146 14.09 -7.30 18.28
C GLY A 146 12.75 -7.27 17.57
N ASN A 147 11.94 -6.32 17.98
CA ASN A 147 10.67 -6.02 17.35
C ASN A 147 10.75 -4.66 16.67
N VAL A 148 10.09 -4.51 15.53
CA VAL A 148 9.99 -3.24 14.80
C VAL A 148 8.55 -2.77 14.80
N LEU A 149 8.36 -1.49 15.10
CA LEU A 149 7.15 -0.73 14.82
C LEU A 149 7.48 0.27 13.70
N ARG A 150 6.71 0.24 12.61
CA ARG A 150 6.94 1.08 11.44
C ARG A 150 5.68 1.85 11.08
N ILE A 151 5.82 3.14 10.86
CA ILE A 151 4.77 4.00 10.31
C ILE A 151 5.21 4.38 8.91
N THR A 152 4.35 4.13 7.93
CA THR A 152 4.67 4.35 6.52
C THR A 152 3.59 5.18 5.87
N THR A 153 4.00 6.14 5.05
CA THR A 153 3.12 6.77 4.08
C THR A 153 3.68 6.55 2.68
N SER A 154 2.83 6.60 1.66
CA SER A 154 3.29 6.55 0.28
C SER A 154 2.45 7.43 -0.62
N ALA A 155 3.11 8.00 -1.64
CA ALA A 155 2.46 8.65 -2.76
C ALA A 155 2.80 7.86 -4.02
N GLU A 156 1.77 7.44 -4.75
CA GLU A 156 1.90 6.69 -5.99
C GLU A 156 1.40 7.49 -7.20
N TYR A 157 2.10 7.34 -8.31
CA TYR A 157 1.68 7.81 -9.63
C TYR A 157 1.34 6.60 -10.51
N LYS A 158 0.06 6.51 -10.90
CA LYS A 158 -0.51 5.42 -11.69
C LYS A 158 -0.17 5.61 -13.16
N LEU A 159 0.75 4.79 -13.67
CA LEU A 159 1.09 4.78 -15.10
C LEU A 159 -0.02 4.14 -15.93
N ASN A 160 -0.58 3.07 -15.40
CA ASN A 160 -1.69 2.34 -15.98
C ASN A 160 -2.47 1.65 -14.86
N SER A 161 -3.45 0.84 -15.24
CA SER A 161 -4.34 0.19 -14.29
C SER A 161 -3.69 -0.93 -13.45
N SER A 162 -2.47 -1.34 -13.77
CA SER A 162 -1.72 -2.42 -13.10
C SER A 162 -0.31 -2.03 -12.62
N THR A 163 0.23 -0.89 -13.04
CA THR A 163 1.60 -0.48 -12.70
C THR A 163 1.61 0.98 -12.26
N SER A 164 2.28 1.25 -11.16
CA SER A 164 2.48 2.60 -10.61
C SER A 164 3.92 2.75 -10.14
N PHE A 165 4.46 3.97 -10.19
CA PHE A 165 5.65 4.33 -9.42
C PHE A 165 5.22 4.91 -8.09
N TYR A 166 6.04 4.76 -7.05
CA TYR A 166 5.74 5.37 -5.77
C TYR A 166 6.99 5.82 -5.02
N ILE A 167 6.79 6.80 -4.15
CA ILE A 167 7.74 7.23 -3.12
C ILE A 167 7.11 7.00 -1.76
N SER A 168 7.89 6.54 -0.78
CA SER A 168 7.36 6.16 0.52
C SER A 168 8.34 6.51 1.63
N PRO A 169 8.12 7.62 2.35
CA PRO A 169 8.79 7.88 3.61
C PRO A 169 8.20 6.99 4.72
N SER A 170 9.05 6.59 5.65
CA SER A 170 8.64 5.82 6.82
C SER A 170 9.53 6.07 8.00
N PHE A 171 8.95 5.95 9.19
CA PHE A 171 9.65 6.01 10.45
C PHE A 171 9.59 4.63 11.12
N GLU A 172 10.74 4.11 11.50
CA GLU A 172 10.90 2.82 12.17
C GLU A 172 11.43 3.04 13.58
N MET A 173 10.81 2.37 14.54
CA MET A 173 11.29 2.23 15.90
C MET A 173 11.54 0.75 16.15
N VAL A 174 12.75 0.40 16.54
CA VAL A 174 13.14 -0.98 16.79
C VAL A 174 13.51 -1.13 18.26
N SER A 175 12.87 -2.06 18.94
CA SER A 175 13.22 -2.45 20.31
C SER A 175 13.99 -3.77 20.26
N TYR A 176 15.28 -3.74 20.56
CA TYR A 176 16.19 -4.87 20.55
C TYR A 176 16.29 -5.55 21.91
N ASN A 177 16.58 -6.85 21.89
CA ASN A 177 16.87 -7.68 23.06
C ASN A 177 18.38 -7.89 23.20
N ILE A 178 19.16 -6.80 23.30
CA ILE A 178 20.61 -6.87 23.44
C ILE A 178 20.96 -6.97 24.93
N LYS A 179 21.77 -7.97 25.29
CA LYS A 179 22.27 -8.11 26.66
C LYS A 179 23.48 -7.21 26.85
N THR A 180 23.33 -6.13 27.61
CA THR A 180 24.43 -5.22 27.97
C THR A 180 24.53 -5.02 29.47
N ALA A 181 25.57 -4.31 29.92
CA ALA A 181 25.62 -3.83 31.31
C ALA A 181 24.41 -2.90 31.57
N ARG A 182 23.88 -2.93 32.80
CA ARG A 182 22.63 -2.22 33.16
C ARG A 182 22.66 -0.73 32.84
N GLU A 183 23.83 -0.11 32.92
CA GLU A 183 24.07 1.30 32.61
C GLU A 183 23.97 1.63 31.10
N LEU A 184 24.19 0.65 30.24
CA LEU A 184 24.17 0.80 28.78
C LEU A 184 22.86 0.34 28.14
N GLN A 185 22.01 -0.36 28.91
CA GLN A 185 20.79 -1.01 28.41
C GLN A 185 19.89 -0.04 27.64
N ASN A 186 19.60 1.13 28.21
CA ASN A 186 18.75 2.16 27.56
C ASN A 186 19.29 2.64 26.20
N ARG A 187 20.61 2.56 25.98
CA ARG A 187 21.27 3.03 24.75
C ARG A 187 21.20 1.99 23.63
N PHE A 188 21.13 0.70 23.97
CA PHE A 188 21.11 -0.42 23.02
C PHE A 188 19.72 -1.02 22.81
N ASP A 189 18.80 -0.79 23.73
CA ASP A 189 17.43 -1.33 23.65
C ASP A 189 16.62 -0.75 22.51
N ASN A 190 16.91 0.48 22.07
CA ASN A 190 16.11 1.13 21.03
C ASN A 190 16.98 1.67 19.90
N ALA A 191 16.47 1.58 18.68
CA ALA A 191 17.02 2.23 17.51
C ALA A 191 15.91 2.82 16.65
N ASN A 192 16.14 4.02 16.14
CA ASN A 192 15.20 4.68 15.26
C ASN A 192 15.81 4.87 13.87
N TYR A 193 14.97 4.77 12.84
CA TYR A 193 15.39 4.96 11.46
C TYR A 193 14.33 5.75 10.70
N PHE A 194 14.77 6.77 9.97
CA PHE A 194 13.96 7.39 8.93
C PHE A 194 14.35 6.77 7.59
N ASN A 195 13.38 6.22 6.86
CA ASN A 195 13.64 5.58 5.58
C ASN A 195 12.84 6.26 4.47
N VAL A 196 13.48 6.47 3.33
CA VAL A 196 12.81 6.91 2.09
C VAL A 196 12.97 5.81 1.04
N ALA A 197 11.84 5.30 0.56
CA ALA A 197 11.79 4.27 -0.47
C ALA A 197 11.28 4.83 -1.80
N ILE A 198 11.81 4.33 -2.90
CA ILE A 198 11.31 4.55 -4.26
C ILE A 198 11.15 3.19 -4.91
N GLY A 199 10.03 2.96 -5.58
CA GLY A 199 9.73 1.64 -6.13
C GLY A 199 8.65 1.60 -7.18
N VAL A 200 8.40 0.38 -7.62
CA VAL A 200 7.32 0.02 -8.54
C VAL A 200 6.27 -0.75 -7.77
N ARG A 201 5.02 -0.38 -7.99
CA ARG A 201 3.83 -1.03 -7.45
C ARG A 201 3.10 -1.75 -8.55
N LEU A 202 2.91 -3.06 -8.37
CA LEU A 202 2.16 -3.93 -9.25
C LEU A 202 0.81 -4.23 -8.62
N SER A 203 -0.26 -3.83 -9.30
CA SER A 203 -1.64 -4.00 -8.82
C SER A 203 -2.40 -4.99 -9.69
N SER A 204 -2.89 -6.04 -9.04
CA SER A 204 -3.93 -6.90 -9.60
C SER A 204 -5.28 -6.34 -9.17
N ARG A 205 -5.95 -5.65 -10.11
CA ARG A 205 -7.32 -5.15 -9.91
C ARG A 205 -8.33 -6.25 -10.16
N ASP A 206 -9.40 -6.29 -9.36
CA ASP A 206 -10.60 -7.00 -9.74
C ASP A 206 -11.38 -6.15 -10.76
N TYR A 207 -11.07 -6.29 -12.05
CA TYR A 207 -11.86 -5.64 -13.10
C TYR A 207 -13.30 -6.20 -13.19
N SER A 208 -13.70 -7.13 -12.31
CA SER A 208 -15.05 -7.72 -12.31
C SER A 208 -16.08 -7.01 -11.42
N SER A 209 -15.66 -6.00 -10.64
CA SER A 209 -16.53 -5.29 -9.69
C SER A 209 -16.72 -3.81 -9.97
N VAL A 210 -15.89 -3.21 -10.83
CA VAL A 210 -16.03 -1.80 -11.20
C VAL A 210 -16.93 -1.74 -12.44
N PRO A 211 -18.22 -1.35 -12.32
CA PRO A 211 -19.03 -1.07 -13.48
C PRO A 211 -18.29 -0.05 -14.36
N LEU A 212 -18.45 -0.14 -15.69
CA LEU A 212 -18.09 0.97 -16.57
C LEU A 212 -18.74 2.22 -15.97
N ASN A 213 -17.95 3.25 -15.67
CA ASN A 213 -18.49 4.53 -15.24
C ASN A 213 -19.50 5.00 -16.29
N LYS A 214 -20.51 5.80 -15.92
CA LYS A 214 -21.56 6.25 -16.86
C LYS A 214 -20.98 6.80 -18.17
N THR A 215 -19.87 7.53 -18.07
CA THR A 215 -19.09 8.05 -19.21
C THR A 215 -18.47 6.97 -20.09
N ASP A 216 -17.82 5.95 -19.51
CA ASP A 216 -17.26 4.84 -20.30
C ASP A 216 -18.36 3.99 -20.97
N ASN A 217 -19.54 3.89 -20.35
CA ASN A 217 -20.71 3.22 -20.96
C ASN A 217 -21.27 4.04 -22.11
N GLN A 218 -21.41 5.36 -21.95
CA GLN A 218 -21.81 6.27 -23.03
C GLN A 218 -20.79 6.22 -24.18
N GLU A 219 -19.49 6.28 -23.88
CA GLU A 219 -18.41 6.18 -24.85
C GLU A 219 -18.43 4.83 -25.59
N LEU A 220 -18.69 3.73 -24.88
CA LEU A 220 -18.85 2.41 -25.50
C LEU A 220 -20.04 2.39 -26.47
N ILE A 221 -21.20 2.94 -26.08
CA ILE A 221 -22.39 3.01 -26.91
C ILE A 221 -22.14 3.90 -28.14
N GLU A 222 -21.53 5.07 -27.95
CA GLU A 222 -21.17 6.00 -29.03
C GLU A 222 -20.20 5.36 -30.03
N LEU A 223 -19.12 4.75 -29.54
CA LEU A 223 -18.14 4.08 -30.40
C LEU A 223 -18.69 2.82 -31.08
N GLN A 224 -19.70 2.16 -30.50
CA GLN A 224 -20.41 1.04 -31.14
C GLN A 224 -21.36 1.51 -32.23
N ASN A 225 -21.99 2.67 -32.05
CA ASN A 225 -22.96 3.23 -32.99
C ASN A 225 -22.31 3.95 -34.18
N ARG A 226 -21.04 4.33 -34.08
CA ARG A 226 -20.28 4.95 -35.18
C ARG A 226 -19.80 3.91 -36.19
N ASN A 227 -19.69 4.33 -37.45
CA ASN A 227 -19.19 3.47 -38.51
C ASN A 227 -17.72 3.11 -38.27
N ARG A 228 -17.39 1.81 -38.33
CA ARG A 228 -16.08 1.30 -37.89
C ARG A 228 -14.93 1.81 -38.75
N GLU A 229 -15.21 2.12 -40.02
CA GLU A 229 -14.21 2.62 -40.97
C GLU A 229 -13.79 4.06 -40.66
N GLU A 230 -14.70 4.86 -40.09
CA GLU A 230 -14.49 6.27 -39.73
C GLU A 230 -13.76 6.45 -38.39
N LEU A 231 -13.62 5.38 -37.60
CA LEU A 231 -12.92 5.43 -36.32
C LEU A 231 -11.39 5.57 -36.52
N SER A 232 -10.80 6.50 -35.78
CA SER A 232 -9.35 6.64 -35.63
C SER A 232 -8.75 5.36 -35.04
N ILE A 233 -7.45 5.10 -35.30
CA ILE A 233 -6.71 3.99 -34.70
C ILE A 233 -6.80 4.02 -33.16
N LYS A 234 -6.78 5.22 -32.56
CA LYS A 234 -6.93 5.41 -31.12
C LYS A 234 -8.31 4.96 -30.62
N GLU A 235 -9.36 5.35 -31.33
CA GLU A 235 -10.76 4.99 -31.02
C GLU A 235 -11.04 3.50 -31.24
N LYS A 236 -10.48 2.90 -32.31
CA LYS A 236 -10.55 1.45 -32.56
C LYS A 236 -9.93 0.65 -31.41
N ARG A 237 -8.76 1.08 -30.92
CA ARG A 237 -8.12 0.48 -29.73
C ARG A 237 -8.99 0.65 -28.49
N ARG A 238 -9.52 1.85 -28.27
CA ARG A 238 -10.41 2.17 -27.14
C ARG A 238 -11.67 1.28 -27.15
N LEU A 239 -12.37 1.20 -28.28
CA LEU A 239 -13.53 0.32 -28.48
C LEU A 239 -13.19 -1.16 -28.22
N TYR A 240 -12.04 -1.63 -28.70
CA TYR A 240 -11.57 -3.00 -28.44
C TYR A 240 -11.41 -3.26 -26.93
N PHE A 241 -10.77 -2.35 -26.20
CA PHE A 241 -10.57 -2.50 -24.75
C PHE A 241 -11.90 -2.43 -23.98
N LEU A 242 -12.81 -1.52 -24.35
CA LEU A 242 -14.13 -1.41 -23.72
C LEU A 242 -14.99 -2.65 -23.97
N LYS A 243 -15.07 -3.16 -25.22
CA LYS A 243 -15.78 -4.42 -25.56
C LYS A 243 -15.20 -5.62 -24.82
N LYS A 244 -13.87 -5.77 -24.80
CA LYS A 244 -13.20 -6.87 -24.09
C LYS A 244 -13.46 -6.81 -22.59
N ARG A 245 -13.61 -5.61 -22.02
CA ARG A 245 -13.96 -5.38 -20.61
C ARG A 245 -15.40 -5.82 -20.32
N GLU A 246 -16.34 -5.44 -21.18
CA GLU A 246 -17.75 -5.83 -21.08
C GLU A 246 -17.97 -7.35 -21.24
N GLU A 247 -17.34 -7.96 -22.24
CA GLU A 247 -17.50 -9.39 -22.52
C GLU A 247 -16.99 -10.26 -21.35
N ARG A 248 -15.90 -9.85 -20.72
CA ARG A 248 -15.36 -10.51 -19.51
C ARG A 248 -16.32 -10.40 -18.33
N ARG A 249 -17.05 -9.29 -18.19
CA ARG A 249 -18.11 -9.11 -17.18
C ARG A 249 -19.24 -10.11 -17.43
N LEU A 250 -19.79 -10.12 -18.66
CA LEU A 250 -20.91 -10.99 -19.04
C LEU A 250 -20.60 -12.49 -18.87
N ARG A 251 -19.40 -12.93 -19.27
CA ARG A 251 -18.98 -14.35 -19.11
C ARG A 251 -18.96 -14.80 -17.64
N ARG A 252 -18.68 -13.90 -16.69
CA ARG A 252 -18.61 -14.22 -15.26
C ARG A 252 -19.97 -14.09 -14.57
N GLU A 253 -20.82 -13.15 -14.99
CA GLU A 253 -22.23 -13.12 -14.56
C GLU A 253 -22.94 -14.42 -14.91
N ARG A 254 -22.72 -14.96 -16.11
CA ARG A 254 -23.21 -16.30 -16.50
C ARG A 254 -22.72 -17.40 -15.55
N ARG A 255 -21.45 -17.34 -15.12
CA ARG A 255 -20.88 -18.31 -14.16
C ARG A 255 -21.44 -18.15 -12.74
N ARG A 256 -21.81 -16.94 -12.33
CA ARG A 256 -22.44 -16.67 -11.04
C ARG A 256 -23.92 -17.06 -11.01
N ARG A 257 -24.66 -16.90 -12.11
CA ARG A 257 -26.05 -17.36 -12.22
C ARG A 257 -26.19 -18.89 -12.26
N ASN A 258 -25.14 -19.58 -12.70
CA ASN A 258 -25.12 -21.05 -12.81
C ASN A 258 -24.51 -21.75 -11.57
N ARG A 259 -24.27 -21.02 -10.48
CA ARG A 259 -23.85 -21.54 -9.17
C ARG A 259 -24.93 -21.22 -8.16
#